data_AF-A9J5S9-F1
#
_entry.id   AF-A9J5S9-F1
#
_cell.length_a   1.000
_cell.length_b   1.000
_cell.length_c   1.000
_cell.angle_alpha   90.00
_cell.angle_beta   90.00
_cell.angle_gamma   90.00
#
_symmetry.space_group_name_H-M   'P 1'
#
loop_
_entity.id
_entity.type
_entity.pdbx_description
1 polymer ?
#
loop_
_entity_poly.entity_id
_entity_poly.type
_entity_poly.pdbx_seq_one_letter_code
_entity_poly.pdbx_strand_id
1 'polypeptide(L)' 'MAKSKNHTNHNQSFKDHPNGIKKAKRHRKIPLRGVDQKFMKNLRYSKK' A
#
# COMPACT_ATOMS: atom_id res chain seq x y z
N MET A 1 -22.94 26.07 25.58
CA MET A 1 -21.91 25.48 24.69
C MET A 1 -22.13 26.05 23.29
N ALA A 2 -21.26 26.96 22.82
CA ALA A 2 -21.34 27.43 21.43
C ALA A 2 -20.77 26.33 20.51
N LYS A 3 -21.49 25.96 19.45
CA LYS A 3 -21.08 24.86 18.55
C LYS A 3 -19.76 25.22 17.86
N SER A 4 -18.77 24.32 17.92
CA SER A 4 -17.52 24.41 17.16
C SER A 4 -17.63 23.67 15.82
N LYS A 5 -16.64 23.86 14.94
CA LYS A 5 -16.55 23.11 13.68
C LYS A 5 -16.35 21.61 13.95
N ASN A 6 -17.07 20.76 13.22
CA ASN A 6 -17.07 19.30 13.44
C ASN A 6 -15.90 18.57 12.76
N HIS A 7 -15.38 19.09 11.64
CA HIS A 7 -14.23 18.49 10.93
C HIS A 7 -13.56 19.49 9.99
N THR A 8 -12.24 19.35 9.75
CA THR A 8 -11.54 20.08 8.69
C THR A 8 -10.38 19.27 8.10
N ASN A 9 -10.25 19.33 6.78
CA ASN A 9 -9.10 18.81 6.04
C ASN A 9 -7.99 19.89 5.83
N HIS A 10 -8.12 21.03 6.50
CA HIS A 10 -7.15 22.12 6.35
C HIS A 10 -5.75 21.64 6.76
N ASN A 11 -4.74 22.05 5.98
CA ASN A 11 -3.34 21.69 6.17
C ASN A 11 -2.96 20.21 5.94
N GLN A 12 -3.88 19.29 5.60
CA GLN A 12 -3.47 17.90 5.30
C GLN A 12 -2.62 17.85 4.04
N SER A 13 -3.09 18.47 2.94
CA SER A 13 -2.31 18.55 1.70
C SER A 13 -0.93 19.16 1.93
N PHE A 14 -0.82 20.25 2.70
CA PHE A 14 0.48 20.86 2.98
C PHE A 14 1.42 19.93 3.76
N LYS A 15 0.91 19.11 4.68
CA LYS A 15 1.70 18.11 5.43
C LYS A 15 2.08 16.88 4.61
N ASP A 16 1.32 16.55 3.57
CA ASP A 16 1.56 15.36 2.74
C ASP A 16 2.67 15.58 1.69
N HIS A 17 2.89 16.83 1.26
CA HIS A 17 3.85 17.18 0.21
C HIS A 17 5.30 17.51 0.62
N PRO A 18 5.70 17.78 1.89
CA PRO A 18 7.05 18.23 2.20
C PRO A 18 8.09 17.12 2.00
N ASN A 19 7.69 15.85 2.17
CA ASN A 19 8.52 14.67 1.87
C ASN A 19 8.20 14.03 0.51
N GLY A 20 7.25 14.62 -0.22
CA GLY A 20 6.69 14.10 -1.45
C GLY A 20 5.84 12.83 -1.28
N ILE A 21 4.78 12.72 -2.08
CA ILE A 21 3.97 11.50 -2.17
C ILE A 21 4.68 10.51 -3.10
N LYS A 22 5.33 9.49 -2.51
CA LYS A 22 6.13 8.50 -3.27
C LYS A 22 5.23 7.44 -3.89
N LYS A 23 5.47 7.11 -5.16
CA LYS A 23 4.83 5.97 -5.83
C LYS A 23 5.36 4.64 -5.28
N ALA A 24 4.52 3.62 -5.26
CA ALA A 24 4.93 2.27 -4.93
C ALA A 24 6.01 1.77 -5.90
N LYS A 25 7.01 1.06 -5.39
CA LYS A 25 8.11 0.54 -6.22
C LYS A 25 7.62 -0.62 -7.09
N ARG A 26 7.97 -0.58 -8.37
CA ARG A 26 7.74 -1.70 -9.30
C ARG A 26 8.90 -2.68 -9.21
N HIS A 27 8.62 -3.92 -8.83
CA HIS A 27 9.60 -5.00 -8.79
C HIS A 27 9.44 -5.91 -10.02
N ARG A 28 10.54 -6.52 -10.50
CA ARG A 28 10.51 -7.47 -11.64
C ARG A 28 9.66 -8.71 -11.35
N LYS A 29 9.66 -9.16 -10.09
CA LYS A 29 8.85 -10.28 -9.60
C LYS A 29 7.87 -9.74 -8.57
N ILE A 30 6.61 -10.16 -8.70
CA ILE A 30 5.57 -9.83 -7.72
C ILE A 30 5.74 -10.68 -6.44
N PRO A 31 5.36 -10.16 -5.26
CA PRO A 31 5.30 -10.96 -4.06
C PRO A 31 4.23 -12.05 -4.22
N LEU A 32 4.55 -13.29 -3.81
CA LEU A 32 3.63 -14.44 -3.89
C LEU A 32 2.77 -14.60 -2.62
N ARG A 33 2.69 -13.56 -1.78
CA ARG A 33 1.92 -13.60 -0.53
C ARG A 33 0.42 -13.56 -0.87
N GLY A 34 -0.34 -14.53 -0.35
CA GLY A 34 -1.77 -14.66 -0.62
C GLY A 34 -2.10 -15.37 -1.95
N VAL A 35 -1.08 -15.87 -2.66
CA VAL A 35 -1.31 -16.73 -3.83
C VAL A 35 -1.77 -18.11 -3.37
N ASP A 36 -2.62 -18.75 -4.17
CA ASP A 36 -3.16 -20.07 -3.89
C ASP A 36 -2.07 -21.10 -3.54
N GLN A 37 -2.35 -21.89 -2.49
CA GLN A 37 -1.41 -22.86 -1.95
C GLN A 37 -1.13 -24.00 -2.94
N LYS A 38 -2.11 -24.41 -3.75
CA LYS A 38 -1.91 -25.48 -4.76
C LYS A 38 -0.95 -25.00 -5.84
N PHE A 39 -1.12 -23.76 -6.33
CA PHE A 39 -0.17 -23.15 -7.25
C PHE A 39 1.24 -23.06 -6.65
N MET A 40 1.38 -22.61 -5.40
CA MET A 40 2.68 -22.47 -4.74
C MET A 40 3.40 -23.81 -4.56
N LYS A 41 2.68 -24.88 -4.22
CA LYS A 41 3.24 -26.24 -4.12
C LYS A 41 3.77 -26.71 -5.48
N ASN A 42 2.98 -26.55 -6.54
CA ASN A 42 3.40 -26.94 -7.89
C ASN A 42 4.60 -26.12 -8.39
N LEU A 43 4.58 -24.81 -8.16
CA LEU A 43 5.68 -23.91 -8.51
C LEU A 43 6.99 -24.28 -7.78
N ARG A 44 6.90 -24.78 -6.54
CA ARG A 44 8.07 -25.25 -5.78
C ARG A 44 8.73 -26.46 -6.43
N TYR A 45 7.94 -27.43 -6.89
CA TYR A 45 8.48 -28.64 -7.53
C TYR A 45 8.96 -28.37 -8.95
N SER A 46 8.28 -27.51 -9.71
CA SER A 46 8.69 -27.15 -11.08
C SER A 46 10.00 -26.34 -11.13
N LYS A 47 10.38 -25.68 -10.03
CA LYS A 47 11.62 -24.90 -9.92
C LYS A 47 12.78 -25.68 -9.31
N LYS A 48 12.51 -26.87 -8.78
CA LYS A 48 13.55 -27.79 -8.31
C LYS A 48 14.18 -28.47 -9.52
#